data_AF-A0A946VPR8-F1
#
_entry.id   AF-A0A946VPR8-F1
#
_cell.length_a   1.000
_cell.length_b   1.000
_cell.length_c   1.000
_cell.angle_alpha   90.00
_cell.angle_beta   90.00
_cell.angle_gamma   90.00
#
_symmetry.space_group_name_H-M   'P 1'
#
loop_
_entity.id
_entity.type
_entity.pdbx_description
1 polymer ?
#
loop_
_entity_poly.entity_id
_entity_poly.type
_entity_poly.pdbx_seq_one_letter_code
_entity_poly.pdbx_strand_id
1 'polypeptide(L)'
;SEDKKSFRMGQNRGYLNVVTSTGATWDGTSSTVLSVLREAEENNSLELVTTVEGIGKPGEQLYAARFLGDRAYLVTFLLTDPLYVLDLSDQENPTIVGELEIDGYSDYLHPVSESLLLGIGKDAIPDENSPDFNGTRGAWYQGVKLSLFDVADPSNPTEIDAVVLGKRGTQSEVLYDHHALAFLPATESEPARISIPVDLHDTVPTYEWFDPDSPNAFYDYTHTGLYSFELDDSEIRQAGLIYGTEPGSSGTSLVFRNYGDRSVLVDDAVFYLHQGDVRSSFWGQSP
;
A
#
# COMPACT_ATOMS: atom_id res chain seq x y z
N SER A 1 3.10 9.98 -16.58
CA SER A 1 2.29 8.76 -16.68
C SER A 1 2.84 7.74 -15.70
N GLU A 2 2.07 7.46 -14.65
CA GLU A 2 2.09 6.25 -13.80
C GLU A 2 3.43 5.51 -13.58
N ASP A 3 4.18 5.94 -12.55
CA ASP A 3 5.20 5.11 -11.87
C ASP A 3 4.59 4.13 -10.83
N LYS A 4 3.25 4.08 -10.69
CA LYS A 4 2.53 3.21 -9.73
C LYS A 4 2.47 1.71 -10.15
N LYS A 5 3.48 1.18 -10.84
CA LYS A 5 3.38 -0.05 -11.67
C LYS A 5 4.29 -1.22 -11.28
N SER A 6 4.89 -1.20 -10.10
CA SER A 6 5.70 -2.33 -9.65
C SER A 6 4.82 -3.55 -9.32
N PHE A 7 5.35 -4.77 -9.49
CA PHE A 7 4.73 -6.05 -9.08
C PHE A 7 3.47 -6.52 -9.82
N ARG A 8 3.08 -5.88 -10.92
CA ARG A 8 1.97 -6.33 -11.79
C ARG A 8 2.28 -7.59 -12.61
N MET A 9 3.45 -8.18 -12.43
CA MET A 9 3.89 -9.42 -13.07
C MET A 9 4.48 -10.38 -12.05
N GLY A 10 4.26 -11.68 -12.23
CA GLY A 10 4.85 -12.73 -11.42
C GLY A 10 5.08 -13.99 -12.25
N GLN A 11 6.14 -14.74 -11.97
CA GLN A 11 6.41 -16.01 -12.62
C GLN A 11 6.16 -17.16 -11.64
N ASN A 12 5.41 -18.17 -12.06
CA ASN A 12 5.24 -19.40 -11.30
C ASN A 12 5.15 -20.60 -12.25
N ARG A 13 5.83 -21.70 -11.92
CA ARG A 13 5.80 -22.98 -12.67
C ARG A 13 6.00 -22.86 -14.20
N GLY A 14 6.82 -21.92 -14.64
CA GLY A 14 7.08 -21.69 -16.08
C GLY A 14 6.04 -20.81 -16.78
N TYR A 15 5.03 -20.32 -16.06
CA TYR A 15 4.05 -19.35 -16.56
C TYR A 15 4.40 -17.94 -16.07
N LEU A 16 4.17 -16.95 -16.94
CA LEU A 16 4.23 -15.53 -16.62
C LEU A 16 2.80 -15.01 -16.44
N ASN A 17 2.50 -14.56 -15.23
CA ASN A 17 1.26 -13.93 -14.86
C ASN A 17 1.41 -12.42 -14.98
N VAL A 18 0.48 -11.74 -15.66
CA VAL A 18 0.50 -10.29 -15.90
C VAL A 18 -0.89 -9.73 -15.63
N VAL A 19 -0.99 -8.76 -14.72
CA VAL A 19 -2.25 -8.05 -14.46
C VAL A 19 -2.18 -6.68 -15.08
N THR A 20 -3.19 -6.33 -15.87
CA THR A 20 -3.31 -5.02 -16.49
C THR A 20 -4.69 -4.42 -16.23
N SER A 21 -4.76 -3.09 -16.18
CA SER A 21 -6.04 -2.38 -16.29
C SER A 21 -6.04 -1.56 -17.58
N THR A 22 -7.16 -1.56 -18.26
CA THR A 22 -7.38 -0.75 -19.48
C THR A 22 -8.68 0.04 -19.34
N GLY A 23 -8.85 1.09 -20.14
CA GLY A 23 -10.01 1.99 -20.05
C GLY A 23 -9.76 3.18 -19.11
N ALA A 24 -10.81 3.91 -18.78
CA ALA A 24 -10.76 5.04 -17.87
C ALA A 24 -11.71 4.88 -16.68
N THR A 25 -11.30 5.42 -15.54
CA THR A 25 -12.13 5.44 -14.33
C THR A 25 -13.40 6.28 -14.56
N TRP A 26 -13.25 7.47 -15.16
CA TRP A 26 -14.32 8.46 -15.24
C TRP A 26 -15.41 8.18 -16.28
N ASP A 27 -15.15 7.30 -17.24
CA ASP A 27 -16.17 6.82 -18.18
C ASP A 27 -16.74 5.45 -17.78
N GLY A 28 -16.30 4.90 -16.63
CA GLY A 28 -16.72 3.59 -16.13
C GLY A 28 -16.26 2.42 -16.99
N THR A 29 -15.33 2.64 -17.93
CA THR A 29 -14.84 1.60 -18.85
C THR A 29 -13.62 0.86 -18.32
N SER A 30 -13.08 1.29 -17.19
CA SER A 30 -11.94 0.63 -16.56
C SER A 30 -12.27 -0.85 -16.26
N SER A 31 -11.38 -1.73 -16.70
CA SER A 31 -11.44 -3.18 -16.47
C SER A 31 -10.05 -3.72 -16.18
N THR A 32 -9.95 -4.58 -15.16
CA THR A 32 -8.72 -5.26 -14.76
C THR A 32 -8.76 -6.73 -15.19
N VAL A 33 -7.66 -7.18 -15.79
CA VAL A 33 -7.52 -8.53 -16.36
C VAL A 33 -6.19 -9.12 -15.91
N LEU A 34 -6.23 -10.35 -15.41
CA LEU A 34 -5.06 -11.21 -15.28
C LEU A 34 -4.90 -12.01 -16.58
N SER A 35 -3.72 -11.96 -17.19
CA SER A 35 -3.32 -12.81 -18.31
C SER A 35 -2.25 -13.78 -17.86
N VAL A 36 -2.42 -15.07 -18.17
CA VAL A 36 -1.41 -16.10 -17.95
C VAL A 36 -0.78 -16.44 -19.28
N LEU A 37 0.54 -16.33 -19.33
CA LEU A 37 1.36 -16.52 -20.52
C LEU A 37 2.34 -17.66 -20.30
N ARG A 38 2.73 -18.36 -21.36
CA ARG A 38 3.86 -19.32 -21.33
C ARG A 38 4.74 -19.14 -22.55
N GLU A 39 5.99 -19.59 -22.46
CA GLU A 39 6.89 -19.61 -23.61
C GLU A 39 6.38 -20.60 -24.66
N ALA A 40 6.30 -20.16 -25.91
CA ALA A 40 5.91 -21.01 -27.03
C ALA A 40 7.05 -21.98 -27.40
N GLU A 41 6.72 -23.22 -27.77
CA GLU A 41 7.74 -24.24 -28.09
C GLU A 41 8.50 -23.95 -29.40
N GLU A 42 7.86 -23.27 -30.34
CA GLU A 42 8.37 -23.14 -31.72
C GLU A 42 9.11 -21.82 -31.98
N ASN A 43 8.98 -20.82 -31.12
CA ASN A 43 9.59 -19.51 -31.28
C ASN A 43 9.84 -18.83 -29.93
N ASN A 44 10.79 -17.90 -29.86
CA ASN A 44 11.08 -17.12 -28.64
C ASN A 44 9.99 -16.06 -28.38
N SER A 45 8.73 -16.48 -28.30
CA SER A 45 7.58 -15.63 -27.99
C SER A 45 6.76 -16.19 -26.83
N LEU A 46 5.92 -15.35 -26.25
CA LEU A 46 4.95 -15.76 -25.24
C LEU A 46 3.59 -15.98 -25.89
N GLU A 47 2.97 -17.11 -25.60
CA GLU A 47 1.59 -17.39 -25.97
C GLU A 47 0.64 -17.22 -24.79
N LEU A 48 -0.56 -16.71 -25.09
CA LEU A 48 -1.62 -16.56 -24.10
C LEU A 48 -2.24 -17.92 -23.80
N VAL A 49 -2.23 -18.29 -22.52
CA VAL A 49 -2.82 -19.53 -22.01
C VAL A 49 -4.28 -19.30 -21.65
N THR A 50 -4.52 -18.30 -20.79
CA THR A 50 -5.86 -17.97 -20.28
C THR A 50 -5.90 -16.54 -19.73
N THR A 51 -7.10 -16.04 -19.50
CA THR A 51 -7.37 -14.73 -18.90
C THR A 51 -8.44 -14.83 -17.82
N VAL A 52 -8.26 -14.09 -16.72
CA VAL A 52 -9.30 -13.85 -15.72
C VAL A 52 -9.75 -12.40 -15.83
N GLU A 53 -11.03 -12.21 -16.11
CA GLU A 53 -11.71 -10.91 -16.13
C GLU A 53 -12.60 -10.76 -14.87
N GLY A 54 -13.28 -9.62 -14.72
CA GLY A 54 -14.20 -9.40 -13.60
C GLY A 54 -13.48 -9.15 -12.27
N ILE A 55 -12.23 -8.68 -12.32
CA ILE A 55 -11.46 -8.26 -11.16
C ILE A 55 -11.82 -6.80 -10.88
N GLY A 56 -12.53 -6.54 -9.79
CA GLY A 56 -13.05 -5.23 -9.44
C GLY A 56 -14.40 -4.90 -10.06
N LYS A 57 -15.10 -3.93 -9.46
CA LYS A 57 -16.36 -3.38 -9.97
C LYS A 57 -16.09 -2.50 -11.21
N PRO A 58 -17.08 -2.30 -12.11
CA PRO A 58 -16.90 -1.44 -13.28
C PRO A 58 -16.42 -0.03 -12.92
N GLY A 59 -15.35 0.44 -13.57
CA GLY A 59 -14.72 1.73 -13.29
C GLY A 59 -13.55 1.67 -12.30
N GLU A 60 -13.39 0.57 -11.55
CA GLU A 60 -12.23 0.38 -10.68
C GLU A 60 -10.94 0.16 -11.47
N GLN A 61 -9.84 0.70 -10.95
CA GLN A 61 -8.50 0.51 -11.51
C GLN A 61 -7.64 -0.32 -10.57
N LEU A 62 -6.67 -1.05 -11.12
CA LEU A 62 -5.66 -1.75 -10.32
C LEU A 62 -4.70 -0.75 -9.67
N TYR A 63 -4.63 -0.78 -8.35
CA TYR A 63 -3.74 0.04 -7.53
C TYR A 63 -2.50 -0.76 -7.11
N ALA A 64 -2.70 -1.93 -6.50
CA ALA A 64 -1.62 -2.82 -6.10
C ALA A 64 -1.82 -4.25 -6.60
N ALA A 65 -0.69 -4.93 -6.82
CA ALA A 65 -0.67 -6.35 -7.16
C ALA A 65 0.50 -7.02 -6.45
N ARG A 66 0.30 -8.26 -5.99
CA ARG A 66 1.37 -9.09 -5.46
C ARG A 66 1.15 -10.55 -5.83
N PHE A 67 2.18 -11.17 -6.40
CA PHE A 67 2.21 -12.60 -6.65
C PHE A 67 3.04 -13.28 -5.56
N LEU A 68 2.51 -14.34 -4.95
CA LEU A 68 3.19 -15.12 -3.91
C LEU A 68 2.83 -16.60 -4.07
N GLY A 69 3.80 -17.40 -4.54
CA GLY A 69 3.58 -18.82 -4.80
C GLY A 69 2.41 -19.04 -5.76
N ASP A 70 1.41 -19.80 -5.29
CA ASP A 70 0.21 -20.12 -6.05
C ASP A 70 -0.91 -19.08 -5.90
N ARG A 71 -0.62 -17.86 -5.41
CA ARG A 71 -1.62 -16.83 -5.17
C ARG A 71 -1.27 -15.51 -5.84
N ALA A 72 -2.30 -14.78 -6.26
CA ALA A 72 -2.20 -13.36 -6.56
C ALA A 72 -3.16 -12.56 -5.68
N TYR A 73 -2.66 -11.44 -5.18
CA TYR A 73 -3.39 -10.47 -4.39
C TYR A 73 -3.49 -9.18 -5.18
N LEU A 74 -4.70 -8.72 -5.46
CA LEU A 74 -4.96 -7.55 -6.29
C LEU A 74 -5.84 -6.58 -5.52
N VAL A 75 -5.49 -5.31 -5.57
CA VAL A 75 -6.27 -4.22 -4.98
C VAL A 75 -6.78 -3.38 -6.14
N THR A 76 -8.10 -3.30 -6.28
CA THR A 76 -8.74 -2.40 -7.23
C THR A 76 -9.45 -1.29 -6.48
N PHE A 77 -9.53 -0.10 -7.08
CA PHE A 77 -10.12 1.03 -6.39
C PHE A 77 -10.89 1.96 -7.32
N LEU A 78 -12.07 2.35 -6.85
CA LEU A 78 -12.90 3.45 -7.33
C LEU A 78 -13.41 4.27 -6.13
N LEU A 79 -13.91 3.59 -5.09
CA LEU A 79 -14.58 4.16 -3.90
C LEU A 79 -14.21 3.46 -2.59
N THR A 80 -14.31 2.13 -2.58
CA THR A 80 -13.92 1.18 -1.53
C THR A 80 -12.90 0.19 -2.11
N ASP A 81 -12.01 -0.35 -1.28
CA ASP A 81 -10.94 -1.28 -1.70
C ASP A 81 -11.36 -2.73 -1.42
N PRO A 82 -11.73 -3.51 -2.45
CA PRO A 82 -11.65 -4.94 -2.36
C PRO A 82 -10.21 -5.44 -2.60
N LEU A 83 -9.62 -6.04 -1.56
CA LEU A 83 -8.52 -6.97 -1.71
C LEU A 83 -9.04 -8.27 -2.33
N TYR A 84 -8.72 -8.52 -3.59
CA TYR A 84 -9.01 -9.78 -4.29
C TYR A 84 -7.89 -10.79 -4.09
N VAL A 85 -8.27 -12.04 -3.84
CA VAL A 85 -7.38 -13.19 -3.79
C VAL A 85 -7.69 -14.13 -4.96
N LEU A 86 -6.69 -14.41 -5.77
CA LEU A 86 -6.77 -15.34 -6.89
C LEU A 86 -5.94 -16.58 -6.60
N ASP A 87 -6.52 -17.75 -6.86
CA ASP A 87 -5.82 -19.03 -6.86
C ASP A 87 -5.20 -19.27 -8.25
N LEU A 88 -3.88 -19.47 -8.24
CA LEU A 88 -3.03 -19.74 -9.40
C LEU A 88 -2.37 -21.14 -9.30
N SER A 89 -2.86 -22.02 -8.43
CA SER A 89 -2.36 -23.39 -8.29
C SER A 89 -2.52 -24.21 -9.58
N ASP A 90 -3.57 -23.92 -10.35
CA ASP A 90 -3.76 -24.32 -11.75
C ASP A 90 -3.63 -23.10 -12.67
N GLN A 91 -2.48 -22.98 -13.35
CA GLN A 91 -2.16 -21.84 -14.22
C GLN A 91 -3.00 -21.83 -15.51
N GLU A 92 -3.61 -22.95 -15.89
CA GLU A 92 -4.49 -23.02 -17.06
C GLU A 92 -5.94 -22.64 -16.71
N ASN A 93 -6.30 -22.69 -15.42
CA ASN A 93 -7.63 -22.33 -14.93
C ASN A 93 -7.58 -21.55 -13.60
N PRO A 94 -6.94 -20.37 -13.56
CA PRO A 94 -6.91 -19.50 -12.39
C PRO A 94 -8.30 -18.97 -12.06
N THR A 95 -8.58 -18.77 -10.77
CA THR A 95 -9.90 -18.31 -10.29
C THR A 95 -9.80 -17.27 -9.19
N ILE A 96 -10.77 -16.36 -9.13
CA ILE A 96 -10.96 -15.48 -7.98
C ILE A 96 -11.61 -16.32 -6.87
N VAL A 97 -10.95 -16.41 -5.72
CA VAL A 97 -11.37 -17.29 -4.62
C VAL A 97 -11.86 -16.53 -3.40
N GLY A 98 -11.43 -15.28 -3.21
CA GLY A 98 -11.85 -14.42 -2.10
C GLY A 98 -11.78 -12.94 -2.43
N GLU A 99 -12.53 -12.16 -1.65
CA GLU A 99 -12.63 -10.71 -1.71
C GLU A 99 -12.81 -10.18 -0.29
N LEU A 100 -12.13 -9.09 0.06
CA LEU A 100 -12.31 -8.37 1.32
C LEU A 100 -12.45 -6.88 1.03
N GLU A 101 -13.65 -6.33 1.23
CA GLU A 101 -13.93 -4.90 1.08
C GLU A 101 -13.62 -4.15 2.39
N ILE A 102 -12.72 -3.16 2.31
CA ILE A 102 -12.34 -2.27 3.43
C ILE A 102 -12.32 -0.80 2.99
N ASP A 103 -12.50 0.10 3.96
CA ASP A 103 -12.29 1.52 3.73
C ASP A 103 -10.79 1.85 3.56
N GLY A 104 -10.52 2.82 2.69
CA GLY A 104 -9.17 3.16 2.26
C GLY A 104 -8.76 2.43 0.98
N TYR A 105 -7.47 2.46 0.67
CA TYR A 105 -6.87 1.64 -0.37
C TYR A 105 -5.41 1.33 -0.07
N SER A 106 -4.93 0.17 -0.49
CA SER A 106 -3.51 -0.19 -0.49
C SER A 106 -2.83 0.16 -1.83
N ASP A 107 -1.79 0.98 -1.80
CA ASP A 107 -0.92 1.28 -2.96
C ASP A 107 0.27 0.30 -3.06
N TYR A 108 0.63 -0.36 -1.95
CA TYR A 108 1.71 -1.33 -1.86
C TYR A 108 1.29 -2.54 -1.02
N LEU A 109 1.63 -3.75 -1.50
CA LEU A 109 1.39 -5.01 -0.81
C LEU A 109 2.72 -5.72 -0.53
N HIS A 110 2.93 -6.11 0.73
CA HIS A 110 4.14 -6.77 1.20
C HIS A 110 3.81 -8.10 1.89
N PRO A 111 4.24 -9.25 1.35
CA PRO A 111 4.14 -10.53 2.03
C PRO A 111 4.96 -10.51 3.32
N VAL A 112 4.29 -10.71 4.47
CA VAL A 112 4.95 -10.81 5.78
C VAL A 112 5.28 -12.28 6.07
N SER A 113 4.36 -13.19 5.73
CA SER A 113 4.55 -14.64 5.78
C SER A 113 3.70 -15.31 4.69
N GLU A 114 3.56 -16.64 4.72
CA GLU A 114 2.61 -17.35 3.83
C GLU A 114 1.13 -17.06 4.17
N SER A 115 0.86 -16.65 5.41
CA SER A 115 -0.48 -16.36 5.91
C SER A 115 -0.76 -14.89 6.17
N LEU A 116 0.26 -14.02 6.15
CA LEU A 116 0.12 -12.60 6.48
C LEU A 116 0.56 -11.71 5.32
N LEU A 117 -0.29 -10.75 4.98
CA LEU A 117 -0.03 -9.74 3.96
C LEU A 117 -0.20 -8.34 4.55
N LEU A 118 0.79 -7.47 4.37
CA LEU A 118 0.71 -6.07 4.77
C LEU A 118 0.32 -5.20 3.57
N GLY A 119 -0.78 -4.48 3.68
CA GLY A 119 -1.14 -3.37 2.81
C GLY A 119 -0.64 -2.03 3.35
N ILE A 120 -0.07 -1.20 2.49
CA ILE A 120 0.33 0.17 2.81
C ILE A 120 -0.28 1.11 1.78
N GLY A 121 -1.03 2.10 2.26
CA GLY A 121 -1.73 3.04 1.39
C GLY A 121 -2.34 4.20 2.15
N LYS A 122 -3.60 4.49 1.88
CA LYS A 122 -4.34 5.58 2.53
C LYS A 122 -5.62 5.08 3.15
N ASP A 123 -5.93 5.61 4.32
CA ASP A 123 -7.28 5.56 4.83
C ASP A 123 -8.19 6.49 4.01
N ALA A 124 -9.50 6.29 4.02
CA ALA A 124 -10.42 7.13 3.25
C ALA A 124 -11.80 7.24 3.91
N ILE A 125 -12.42 8.41 3.77
CA ILE A 125 -13.80 8.65 4.18
C ILE A 125 -14.66 8.79 2.92
N PRO A 126 -15.68 7.95 2.73
CA PRO A 126 -16.59 8.05 1.59
C PRO A 126 -17.23 9.44 1.47
N ASP A 127 -17.33 9.94 0.24
CA ASP A 127 -17.99 11.19 -0.12
C ASP A 127 -19.15 10.93 -1.09
N GLU A 128 -20.11 10.13 -0.62
CA GLU A 128 -21.23 9.63 -1.41
C GLU A 128 -22.16 10.73 -1.95
N ASN A 129 -22.08 11.94 -1.37
CA ASN A 129 -22.98 13.05 -1.68
C ASN A 129 -22.30 14.20 -2.43
N SER A 130 -21.03 14.06 -2.82
CA SER A 130 -20.30 15.16 -3.47
C SER A 130 -20.90 15.52 -4.84
N PRO A 131 -21.22 16.80 -5.11
CA PRO A 131 -21.63 17.24 -6.43
C PRO A 131 -20.47 17.30 -7.43
N ASP A 132 -19.22 17.21 -6.95
CA ASP A 132 -18.03 17.23 -7.80
C ASP A 132 -17.90 15.95 -8.64
N PHE A 133 -17.25 16.08 -9.80
CA PHE A 133 -17.07 14.99 -10.76
C PHE A 133 -18.38 14.24 -11.07
N ASN A 134 -19.51 14.95 -11.15
CA ASN A 134 -20.82 14.37 -11.44
C ASN A 134 -21.27 13.28 -10.43
N GLY A 135 -20.94 13.45 -9.15
CA GLY A 135 -21.29 12.46 -8.11
C GLY A 135 -20.29 11.33 -7.91
N THR A 136 -19.15 11.36 -8.62
CA THR A 136 -18.19 10.24 -8.64
C THR A 136 -16.93 10.46 -7.82
N ARG A 137 -16.81 11.61 -7.12
CA ARG A 137 -15.60 11.98 -6.36
C ARG A 137 -15.26 10.99 -5.25
N GLY A 138 -16.26 10.30 -4.74
CA GLY A 138 -16.10 8.97 -4.20
C GLY A 138 -15.61 8.85 -2.77
N ALA A 139 -14.39 9.29 -2.47
CA ALA A 139 -13.85 9.30 -1.12
C ALA A 139 -12.74 10.33 -0.93
N TRP A 140 -12.59 10.83 0.29
CA TRP A 140 -11.48 11.67 0.72
C TRP A 140 -10.41 10.83 1.41
N TYR A 141 -9.23 10.71 0.79
CA TYR A 141 -8.09 10.09 1.45
C TYR A 141 -7.73 10.80 2.77
N GLN A 142 -7.22 10.07 3.75
CA GLN A 142 -6.85 10.57 5.07
C GLN A 142 -5.35 10.36 5.32
N GLY A 143 -4.98 9.80 6.47
CA GLY A 143 -3.60 9.45 6.82
C GLY A 143 -3.04 8.30 5.99
N VAL A 144 -1.77 7.97 6.22
CA VAL A 144 -1.18 6.74 5.68
C VAL A 144 -1.71 5.56 6.50
N LYS A 145 -2.31 4.57 5.84
CA LYS A 145 -2.86 3.37 6.48
C LYS A 145 -1.93 2.18 6.27
N LEU A 146 -1.65 1.45 7.35
CA LEU A 146 -1.07 0.12 7.34
C LEU A 146 -2.19 -0.86 7.71
N SER A 147 -2.45 -1.84 6.87
CA SER A 147 -3.47 -2.88 7.07
C SER A 147 -2.80 -4.24 7.07
N LEU A 148 -3.00 -5.03 8.13
CA LEU A 148 -2.47 -6.38 8.21
C LEU A 148 -3.59 -7.39 7.94
N PHE A 149 -3.41 -8.21 6.91
CA PHE A 149 -4.39 -9.17 6.46
C PHE A 149 -3.99 -10.60 6.81
N ASP A 150 -4.92 -11.35 7.41
CA ASP A 150 -4.88 -12.81 7.38
C ASP A 150 -5.34 -13.28 6.00
N VAL A 151 -4.46 -14.01 5.33
CA VAL A 151 -4.69 -14.61 4.02
C VAL A 151 -4.41 -16.12 4.05
N ALA A 152 -4.42 -16.76 5.22
CA ALA A 152 -4.23 -18.20 5.36
C ALA A 152 -5.30 -18.97 4.58
N ASP A 153 -6.58 -18.62 4.79
CA ASP A 153 -7.71 -19.08 3.98
C ASP A 153 -7.94 -18.08 2.84
N PRO A 154 -7.58 -18.42 1.59
CA PRO A 154 -7.70 -17.50 0.46
C PRO A 154 -9.16 -17.21 0.08
N SER A 155 -10.11 -18.01 0.56
CA SER A 155 -11.54 -17.80 0.31
C SER A 155 -12.21 -16.86 1.31
N ASN A 156 -11.53 -16.57 2.43
CA ASN A 156 -12.03 -15.71 3.48
C ASN A 156 -10.91 -14.87 4.10
N PRO A 157 -10.26 -13.97 3.31
CA PRO A 157 -9.27 -13.05 3.84
C PRO A 157 -9.91 -12.07 4.83
N THR A 158 -9.18 -11.67 5.88
CA THR A 158 -9.66 -10.73 6.91
C THR A 158 -8.59 -9.70 7.28
N GLU A 159 -8.99 -8.45 7.56
CA GLU A 159 -8.12 -7.44 8.18
C GLU A 159 -8.03 -7.74 9.68
N ILE A 160 -6.83 -8.12 10.14
CA ILE A 160 -6.52 -8.43 11.55
C ILE A 160 -6.46 -7.13 12.35
N ASP A 161 -5.68 -6.17 11.85
CA ASP A 161 -5.42 -4.90 12.49
C ASP A 161 -5.07 -3.82 11.46
N ALA A 162 -5.30 -2.57 11.83
CA ALA A 162 -4.97 -1.42 11.00
C ALA A 162 -4.50 -0.22 11.83
N VAL A 163 -3.43 0.41 11.36
CA VAL A 163 -2.88 1.64 11.94
C VAL A 163 -2.93 2.77 10.92
N VAL A 164 -3.50 3.90 11.32
CA VAL A 164 -3.52 5.13 10.50
C VAL A 164 -2.56 6.15 11.11
N LEU A 165 -1.56 6.54 10.32
CA LEU A 165 -0.59 7.57 10.68
C LEU A 165 -1.06 8.94 10.19
N GLY A 166 -1.23 9.85 11.14
CA GLY A 166 -1.61 11.24 10.91
C GLY A 166 -2.97 11.41 10.25
N LYS A 167 -3.18 12.58 9.66
CA LYS A 167 -4.42 12.99 9.00
C LYS A 167 -4.20 13.25 7.51
N ARG A 168 -5.26 13.69 6.83
CA ARG A 168 -5.21 14.10 5.43
C ARG A 168 -4.11 15.14 5.21
N GLY A 169 -3.16 14.74 4.37
CA GLY A 169 -1.91 15.46 4.11
C GLY A 169 -0.69 14.59 4.37
N THR A 170 -0.79 13.62 5.28
CA THR A 170 0.30 12.70 5.62
C THR A 170 0.70 11.89 4.39
N GLN A 171 1.99 11.67 4.17
CA GLN A 171 2.53 10.90 3.03
C GLN A 171 3.62 9.94 3.49
N SER A 172 3.90 8.93 2.66
CA SER A 172 5.06 8.04 2.83
C SER A 172 5.73 7.82 1.48
N GLU A 173 7.06 7.75 1.47
CA GLU A 173 7.84 7.44 0.27
C GLU A 173 7.49 6.05 -0.28
N VAL A 174 7.08 5.10 0.57
CA VAL A 174 6.71 3.72 0.18
C VAL A 174 5.58 3.68 -0.84
N LEU A 175 4.70 4.70 -0.85
CA LEU A 175 3.60 4.82 -1.80
C LEU A 175 4.07 5.14 -3.24
N TYR A 176 5.34 5.51 -3.40
CA TYR A 176 5.94 5.92 -4.66
C TYR A 176 7.15 5.06 -5.03
N ASP A 177 7.96 4.69 -4.03
CA ASP A 177 9.15 3.87 -4.19
C ASP A 177 9.24 2.83 -3.05
N HIS A 178 9.01 1.57 -3.42
CA HIS A 178 9.02 0.45 -2.47
C HIS A 178 10.39 0.22 -1.83
N HIS A 179 11.49 0.76 -2.38
CA HIS A 179 12.81 0.69 -1.75
C HIS A 179 12.93 1.54 -0.48
N ALA A 180 11.93 2.39 -0.20
CA ALA A 180 11.87 3.14 1.05
C ALA A 180 11.51 2.26 2.26
N LEU A 181 10.86 1.12 2.03
CA LEU A 181 10.50 0.16 3.07
C LEU A 181 11.68 -0.76 3.38
N ALA A 182 12.02 -0.88 4.65
CA ALA A 182 12.86 -1.95 5.15
C ALA A 182 12.01 -3.00 5.87
N PHE A 183 12.37 -4.27 5.69
CA PHE A 183 11.70 -5.41 6.28
C PHE A 183 12.72 -6.43 6.79
N LEU A 184 12.53 -6.90 8.01
CA LEU A 184 13.16 -8.10 8.54
C LEU A 184 12.05 -9.12 8.83
N PRO A 185 12.11 -10.34 8.26
CA PRO A 185 11.12 -11.36 8.52
C PRO A 185 11.17 -11.82 9.98
N ALA A 186 10.05 -12.35 10.45
CA ALA A 186 9.98 -12.97 11.77
C ALA A 186 10.99 -14.13 11.90
N THR A 187 11.45 -14.35 13.13
CA THR A 187 12.25 -15.50 13.54
C THR A 187 11.50 -16.30 14.60
N GLU A 188 12.07 -17.39 15.10
CA GLU A 188 11.47 -18.13 16.22
C GLU A 188 11.33 -17.29 17.50
N SER A 189 12.14 -16.24 17.67
CA SER A 189 12.20 -15.43 18.88
C SER A 189 11.76 -13.97 18.69
N GLU A 190 11.56 -13.52 17.46
CA GLU A 190 11.28 -12.11 17.16
C GLU A 190 10.18 -11.99 16.09
N PRO A 191 9.24 -11.04 16.25
CA PRO A 191 8.21 -10.78 15.25
C PRO A 191 8.83 -10.17 13.99
N ALA A 192 8.03 -10.10 12.91
CA ALA A 192 8.47 -9.41 11.72
C ALA A 192 8.59 -7.91 12.00
N ARG A 193 9.59 -7.25 11.42
CA ARG A 193 9.91 -5.85 11.67
C ARG A 193 9.88 -5.07 10.36
N ILE A 194 9.20 -3.94 10.35
CA ILE A 194 9.19 -3.01 9.21
C ILE A 194 9.60 -1.61 9.64
N SER A 195 10.10 -0.82 8.69
CA SER A 195 10.30 0.61 8.89
C SER A 195 10.00 1.39 7.61
N ILE A 196 9.25 2.48 7.76
CA ILE A 196 8.78 3.31 6.65
C ILE A 196 8.98 4.80 6.95
N PRO A 197 9.48 5.61 6.00
CA PRO A 197 9.56 7.06 6.16
C PRO A 197 8.17 7.68 5.94
N VAL A 198 7.83 8.67 6.78
CA VAL A 198 6.51 9.33 6.79
C VAL A 198 6.71 10.83 6.94
N ASP A 199 6.10 11.58 6.03
CA ASP A 199 5.84 13.02 6.19
C ASP A 199 4.49 13.17 6.90
N LEU A 200 4.51 13.33 8.22
CA LEU A 200 3.32 13.40 9.06
C LEU A 200 2.65 14.77 8.93
N HIS A 201 1.34 14.78 8.70
CA HIS A 201 0.47 15.94 8.82
C HIS A 201 -0.63 15.65 9.84
N ASP A 202 -0.52 16.28 11.00
CA ASP A 202 -1.48 16.20 12.11
C ASP A 202 -1.60 17.54 12.85
N THR A 203 -0.96 18.58 12.34
CA THR A 203 -1.00 19.92 12.95
C THR A 203 -2.27 20.63 12.50
N VAL A 204 -3.08 21.10 13.45
CA VAL A 204 -4.29 21.89 13.13
C VAL A 204 -3.87 23.23 12.51
N PRO A 205 -4.31 23.56 11.28
CA PRO A 205 -3.99 24.83 10.64
C PRO A 205 -4.61 26.02 11.37
N THR A 206 -4.00 27.21 11.19
CA THR A 206 -4.48 28.45 11.85
C THR A 206 -5.49 29.25 11.02
N TYR A 207 -5.96 28.73 9.88
CA TYR A 207 -6.94 29.44 9.06
C TYR A 207 -8.32 29.45 9.74
N GLU A 208 -8.99 30.61 9.76
CA GLU A 208 -10.29 30.77 10.45
C GLU A 208 -11.42 29.87 9.93
N TRP A 209 -11.29 29.34 8.71
CA TRP A 209 -12.28 28.50 8.05
C TRP A 209 -11.95 27.00 8.10
N PHE A 210 -10.91 26.59 8.84
CA PHE A 210 -10.61 25.17 9.05
C PHE A 210 -11.70 24.51 9.89
N ASP A 211 -12.22 23.39 9.39
CA ASP A 211 -13.21 22.56 10.07
C ASP A 211 -12.66 21.14 10.21
N PRO A 212 -12.25 20.69 11.42
CA PRO A 212 -11.67 19.37 11.64
C PRO A 212 -12.66 18.23 11.39
N ASP A 213 -13.97 18.51 11.42
CA ASP A 213 -15.02 17.51 11.20
C ASP A 213 -15.31 17.30 9.70
N SER A 214 -14.77 18.16 8.82
CA SER A 214 -14.91 18.01 7.38
C SER A 214 -14.00 16.90 6.84
N PRO A 215 -14.49 15.95 6.01
CA PRO A 215 -13.66 14.86 5.47
C PRO A 215 -12.54 15.35 4.55
N ASN A 216 -12.65 16.58 4.03
CA ASN A 216 -11.63 17.21 3.19
C ASN A 216 -10.62 18.07 3.97
N ALA A 217 -10.73 18.15 5.29
CA ALA A 217 -9.86 18.95 6.15
C ALA A 217 -8.40 18.54 5.99
N PHE A 218 -7.58 19.45 5.49
CA PHE A 218 -6.15 19.20 5.25
C PHE A 218 -5.33 19.75 6.43
N TYR A 219 -4.52 18.90 7.05
CA TYR A 219 -3.73 19.26 8.22
C TYR A 219 -2.37 19.80 7.79
N ASP A 220 -1.83 20.73 8.58
CA ASP A 220 -0.48 21.25 8.39
C ASP A 220 0.56 20.18 8.76
N TYR A 221 1.73 20.33 8.16
CA TYR A 221 2.88 19.47 8.41
C TYR A 221 3.23 19.44 9.91
N THR A 222 3.57 18.26 10.41
CA THR A 222 3.98 18.05 11.80
C THR A 222 5.44 17.69 11.91
N HIS A 223 5.92 16.68 11.18
CA HIS A 223 7.33 16.32 11.10
C HIS A 223 7.53 15.27 10.00
N THR A 224 8.78 15.01 9.65
CA THR A 224 9.19 13.89 8.80
C THR A 224 9.99 12.93 9.68
N GLY A 225 9.64 11.65 9.66
CA GLY A 225 10.30 10.65 10.50
C GLY A 225 10.23 9.23 9.93
N LEU A 226 11.14 8.38 10.37
CA LEU A 226 11.11 6.95 10.10
C LEU A 226 10.36 6.24 11.21
N TYR A 227 9.20 5.68 10.89
CA TYR A 227 8.36 4.92 11.81
C TYR A 227 8.70 3.43 11.70
N SER A 228 8.87 2.78 12.84
CA SER A 228 9.20 1.35 12.93
C SER A 228 8.05 0.60 13.59
N PHE A 229 7.69 -0.57 13.04
CA PHE A 229 6.60 -1.42 13.54
C PHE A 229 7.04 -2.88 13.62
N GLU A 230 6.48 -3.58 14.59
CA GLU A 230 6.47 -5.03 14.68
C GLU A 230 5.11 -5.56 14.19
N LEU A 231 5.14 -6.68 13.48
CA LEU A 231 3.99 -7.35 12.92
C LEU A 231 3.99 -8.80 13.41
N ASP A 232 2.90 -9.23 14.02
CA ASP A 232 2.63 -10.63 14.36
C ASP A 232 1.27 -11.09 13.79
N ASP A 233 0.75 -12.23 14.23
CA ASP A 233 -0.52 -12.77 13.73
C ASP A 233 -1.76 -12.10 14.33
N SER A 234 -1.59 -11.05 15.14
CA SER A 234 -2.66 -10.42 15.90
C SER A 234 -2.67 -8.89 15.86
N GLU A 235 -1.54 -8.23 15.66
CA GLU A 235 -1.47 -6.76 15.69
C GLU A 235 -0.33 -6.14 14.85
N ILE A 236 -0.48 -4.84 14.59
CA ILE A 236 0.57 -3.93 14.14
C ILE A 236 1.00 -3.06 15.32
N ARG A 237 2.18 -3.33 15.88
CA ARG A 237 2.67 -2.59 17.05
C ARG A 237 3.77 -1.60 16.68
N GLN A 238 3.55 -0.31 16.92
CA GLN A 238 4.62 0.68 16.75
C GLN A 238 5.75 0.44 17.75
N ALA A 239 6.98 0.32 17.25
CA ALA A 239 8.18 0.01 18.01
C ALA A 239 9.15 1.19 18.11
N GLY A 240 9.14 2.13 17.16
CA GLY A 240 10.10 3.22 17.17
C GLY A 240 9.74 4.38 16.24
N LEU A 241 10.46 5.49 16.43
CA LEU A 241 10.41 6.67 15.59
C LEU A 241 11.80 7.35 15.59
N ILE A 242 12.36 7.58 14.41
CA ILE A 242 13.55 8.43 14.23
C ILE A 242 13.13 9.71 13.51
N TYR A 243 13.26 10.86 14.18
CA TYR A 243 12.95 12.16 13.58
C TYR A 243 13.97 12.52 12.50
N GLY A 244 13.47 12.86 11.31
CA GLY A 244 14.24 13.38 10.18
C GLY A 244 14.25 14.90 10.18
N THR A 245 13.08 15.49 10.00
CA THR A 245 12.88 16.94 9.99
C THR A 245 11.72 17.30 10.90
N GLU A 246 11.88 18.36 11.68
CA GLU A 246 10.81 18.95 12.50
C GLU A 246 10.49 20.36 11.98
N PRO A 247 9.32 20.93 12.30
CA PRO A 247 8.97 22.28 11.90
C PRO A 247 9.97 23.28 12.51
N GLY A 248 10.42 24.25 11.70
CA GLY A 248 11.19 25.38 12.24
C GLY A 248 10.35 26.25 13.19
N SER A 249 10.99 27.22 13.86
CA SER A 249 10.36 28.10 14.84
C SER A 249 9.18 28.95 14.31
N SER A 250 8.98 29.03 13.00
CA SER A 250 7.87 29.76 12.36
C SER A 250 6.67 28.89 12.02
N GLY A 251 6.69 27.58 12.29
CA GLY A 251 5.60 26.64 11.97
C GLY A 251 5.34 26.42 10.47
N THR A 252 5.98 27.20 9.60
CA THR A 252 5.88 27.10 8.15
C THR A 252 6.98 26.20 7.60
N SER A 253 6.66 24.92 7.38
CA SER A 253 7.49 24.07 6.51
C SER A 253 6.91 24.11 5.09
N LEU A 254 7.63 24.77 4.18
CA LEU A 254 7.49 24.45 2.76
C LEU A 254 8.20 23.12 2.57
N VAL A 255 7.49 22.02 2.76
CA VAL A 255 8.03 20.69 2.45
C VAL A 255 8.18 20.61 0.94
N PHE A 256 9.35 20.97 0.43
CA PHE A 256 9.75 20.54 -0.90
C PHE A 256 9.88 19.02 -0.81
N ARG A 257 8.89 18.33 -1.37
CA ARG A 257 8.81 16.87 -1.43
C ARG A 257 10.10 16.32 -2.03
N ASN A 258 11.01 15.89 -1.18
CA ASN A 258 12.32 15.40 -1.58
C ASN A 258 12.22 13.87 -1.54
N TYR A 259 11.84 13.31 -2.68
CA TYR A 259 11.79 11.86 -2.87
C TYR A 259 13.20 11.28 -2.71
N GLY A 260 13.31 10.09 -2.12
CA GLY A 260 14.59 9.42 -1.89
C GLY A 260 14.89 9.04 -0.45
N ASP A 261 13.96 9.22 0.48
CA ASP A 261 14.10 8.69 1.83
C ASP A 261 14.22 7.16 1.81
N ARG A 262 15.12 6.62 2.64
CA ARG A 262 15.35 5.17 2.73
C ARG A 262 15.42 4.71 4.17
N SER A 263 14.85 3.53 4.40
CA SER A 263 15.09 2.75 5.60
C SER A 263 16.04 1.61 5.33
N VAL A 264 16.88 1.27 6.30
CA VAL A 264 17.66 0.03 6.31
C VAL A 264 17.57 -0.59 7.70
N LEU A 265 17.32 -1.89 7.76
CA LEU A 265 17.32 -2.68 8.98
C LEU A 265 18.45 -3.72 8.91
N VAL A 266 19.25 -3.77 9.97
CA VAL A 266 20.30 -4.79 10.15
C VAL A 266 20.26 -5.25 11.60
N ASP A 267 19.76 -6.46 11.84
CA ASP A 267 19.50 -6.99 13.17
C ASP A 267 18.65 -5.99 14.00
N ASP A 268 19.18 -5.52 15.13
CA ASP A 268 18.54 -4.51 15.99
C ASP A 268 18.87 -3.07 15.58
N ALA A 269 19.65 -2.83 14.54
CA ALA A 269 19.99 -1.48 14.09
C ALA A 269 19.01 -0.97 13.02
N VAL A 270 18.46 0.21 13.25
CA VAL A 270 17.59 0.95 12.32
C VAL A 270 18.37 2.14 11.77
N PHE A 271 18.43 2.26 10.45
CA PHE A 271 19.03 3.40 9.77
C PHE A 271 17.99 4.15 8.94
N TYR A 272 18.03 5.47 9.03
CA TYR A 272 17.20 6.37 8.26
C TYR A 272 18.08 7.30 7.42
N LEU A 273 18.02 7.15 6.11
CA LEU A 273 18.60 8.09 5.15
C LEU A 273 17.54 9.13 4.79
N HIS A 274 17.82 10.39 5.12
CA HIS A 274 16.93 11.52 4.85
C HIS A 274 17.75 12.73 4.40
N GLN A 275 17.45 13.25 3.21
CA GLN A 275 18.13 14.43 2.63
C GLN A 275 19.67 14.37 2.62
N GLY A 276 20.24 13.18 2.49
CA GLY A 276 21.69 12.96 2.47
C GLY A 276 22.33 12.72 3.85
N ASP A 277 21.56 12.87 4.93
CA ASP A 277 21.99 12.51 6.28
C ASP A 277 21.55 11.09 6.63
N VAL A 278 22.40 10.36 7.37
CA VAL A 278 22.07 9.06 7.94
C VAL A 278 21.91 9.20 9.45
N ARG A 279 20.71 8.88 9.95
CA ARG A 279 20.41 8.75 11.38
C ARG A 279 20.28 7.27 11.72
N SER A 280 20.53 6.90 12.97
CA SER A 280 20.36 5.52 13.42
C SER A 280 19.86 5.44 14.85
N SER A 281 19.12 4.38 15.17
CA SER A 281 18.73 3.99 16.52
C SER A 281 18.80 2.47 16.65
N PHE A 282 18.79 1.96 17.89
CA PHE A 282 18.50 0.57 18.13
C PHE A 282 16.98 0.34 18.13
N TRP A 283 16.56 -0.85 17.74
CA TRP A 283 15.16 -1.26 17.70
C TRP A 283 14.50 -1.10 19.07
N GLY A 284 13.27 -0.58 19.10
CA GLY A 284 12.55 -0.35 20.35
C GLY A 284 13.05 0.84 21.19
N GLN A 285 14.14 1.51 20.79
CA GLN A 285 14.65 2.70 21.48
C GLN A 285 14.25 3.96 20.72
N SER A 286 13.59 4.89 21.42
CA SER A 286 13.49 6.27 20.96
C SER A 286 14.90 6.91 21.00
N PRO A 287 15.35 7.59 19.94
CA PRO A 287 16.59 8.36 19.97
C PRO A 287 16.53 9.52 20.97
#